data_AF-A0AAW0BRE9-F1
#
_entry.id   AF-A0AAW0BRE9-F1
#
_cell.length_a   1.000
_cell.length_b   1.000
_cell.length_c   1.000
_cell.angle_alpha   90.00
_cell.angle_beta   90.00
_cell.angle_gamma   90.00
#
_symmetry.space_group_name_H-M   'P 1'
#
loop_
_entity.id
_entity.type
_entity.pdbx_description
1 polymer ?
#
loop_
_entity_poly.entity_id
_entity_poly.type
_entity_poly.pdbx_seq_one_letter_code
_entity_poly.pdbx_strand_id
1 'polypeptide(L)'
;MADTPRPVRWKVSATPAASRRVLAPSNPATTPPSTPQPDLFAAARQKLGTSEFYSDLSFGTIRTPETFGYRSPDKRKRPRPETDENTPLASSSSTYLADSAGSASVTTTNEPVAADADANSDLRFAAAARKKQAKKRGPRKDRAPVPDAPAAAGSGIYLGDKKAPKHIQDTRTATQKFVSARFRSITGIGSRDPWRHPTIERVNDITGEIYLTPNFEGLIFDEHNQRLIGLVARKVMNDLADEDLRPAELTSSQATWDYIVIEELAQHSFSNVRPQWRKQHNPDLAAKAELQKQFNRRRQRRVLKNDQKASVAKAFAHKFDIPVPFVTRILNETHESDEESGPEAGSGESFETWKVRMAVLAGISVASPSALSNIQFVEVLEPEWRSNDLSDLGRAMHQLWFDSLSAREQNCIKYVRVRGSGRTSRRIPDVAPWNLGISVPWLDTNRLLDENQETLHDWNTYGNPPGFNDVDFTLFSNDS
;
A
#
# COMPACT_ATOMS: atom_id res chain seq x y z
N MET A 1 15.61 54.77 -31.99
CA MET A 1 15.31 53.33 -31.81
C MET A 1 16.63 52.66 -31.53
N ALA A 2 16.76 52.12 -30.31
CA ALA A 2 18.02 51.73 -29.70
C ALA A 2 18.48 50.34 -30.13
N ASP A 3 19.78 50.23 -30.41
CA ASP A 3 20.51 49.01 -30.73
C ASP A 3 20.46 47.99 -29.58
N THR A 4 20.16 46.74 -29.94
CA THR A 4 20.25 45.58 -29.06
C THR A 4 21.59 44.86 -29.28
N PRO A 5 22.42 44.65 -28.25
CA PRO A 5 23.64 43.87 -28.40
C PRO A 5 23.39 42.36 -28.28
N ARG A 6 24.03 41.60 -29.19
CA ARG A 6 24.05 40.13 -29.24
C ARG A 6 24.94 39.53 -28.13
N PRO A 7 24.64 38.31 -27.63
CA PRO A 7 25.43 37.67 -26.59
C PRO A 7 26.72 37.00 -27.10
N VAL A 8 27.75 37.11 -26.27
CA VAL A 8 29.13 36.61 -26.43
C VAL A 8 29.19 35.09 -26.23
N ARG A 9 29.86 34.42 -27.16
CA ARG A 9 30.07 32.96 -27.21
C ARG A 9 31.44 32.64 -26.61
N TRP A 10 31.48 31.99 -25.45
CA TRP A 10 32.74 31.51 -24.86
C TRP A 10 33.15 30.18 -25.48
N LYS A 11 34.32 30.17 -26.13
CA LYS A 11 35.07 28.96 -26.50
C LYS A 11 36.04 28.64 -25.36
N VAL A 12 36.02 27.41 -24.87
CA VAL A 12 37.13 26.88 -24.05
C VAL A 12 37.80 25.76 -24.85
N SER A 13 39.05 26.01 -25.19
CA SER A 13 40.00 25.15 -25.89
C SER A 13 40.63 24.13 -24.93
N ALA A 14 40.74 22.89 -25.42
CA ALA A 14 41.53 21.83 -24.81
C ALA A 14 43.00 21.92 -25.23
N THR A 15 43.94 21.55 -24.35
CA THR A 15 45.16 20.79 -24.71
C THR A 15 45.85 20.18 -23.46
N PRO A 16 46.66 19.12 -23.63
CA PRO A 16 46.90 18.09 -22.62
C PRO A 16 48.28 18.17 -21.94
N ALA A 17 48.48 17.40 -20.87
CA ALA A 17 49.80 17.13 -20.29
C ALA A 17 50.05 15.62 -20.17
N ALA A 18 51.26 15.24 -20.56
CA ALA A 18 51.71 13.88 -20.80
C ALA A 18 52.44 13.25 -19.59
N SER A 19 52.45 11.92 -19.62
CA SER A 19 53.54 11.01 -19.21
C SER A 19 54.07 11.00 -17.77
N ARG A 20 53.88 9.85 -17.11
CA ARG A 20 55.02 9.14 -16.51
C ARG A 20 54.80 7.62 -16.48
N ARG A 21 55.79 6.93 -17.03
CA ARG A 21 55.97 5.49 -17.18
C ARG A 21 56.85 5.03 -16.01
N VAL A 22 56.45 4.00 -15.26
CA VAL A 22 57.34 3.26 -14.35
C VAL A 22 57.09 1.77 -14.56
N LEU A 23 58.20 1.04 -14.70
CA LEU A 23 58.32 -0.38 -15.02
C LEU A 23 58.00 -1.28 -13.82
N ALA A 24 57.67 -2.54 -14.14
CA ALA A 24 57.31 -3.66 -13.29
C ALA A 24 58.40 -4.10 -12.28
N PRO A 25 58.10 -5.08 -11.41
CA PRO A 25 58.47 -6.44 -11.81
C PRO A 25 57.40 -7.53 -11.54
N SER A 26 57.57 -8.58 -12.34
CA SER A 26 56.90 -9.88 -12.41
C SER A 26 56.96 -10.72 -11.13
N ASN A 27 55.92 -11.52 -10.88
CA ASN A 27 56.04 -12.88 -10.35
C ASN A 27 54.83 -13.77 -10.73
N PRO A 28 55.00 -15.10 -10.80
CA PRO A 28 54.17 -15.97 -11.63
C PRO A 28 53.05 -16.72 -10.89
N ALA A 29 51.98 -16.97 -11.65
CA ALA A 29 51.11 -18.15 -11.72
C ALA A 29 50.66 -18.87 -10.42
N THR A 30 49.35 -18.99 -10.25
CA THR A 30 48.62 -20.29 -10.20
C THR A 30 47.12 -20.01 -10.41
N THR A 31 46.58 -20.43 -11.55
CA THR A 31 45.14 -20.35 -11.87
C THR A 31 44.59 -21.78 -11.94
N PRO A 32 43.52 -22.13 -11.20
CA PRO A 32 42.84 -23.41 -11.40
C PRO A 32 41.94 -23.38 -12.65
N PRO A 33 41.67 -24.54 -13.26
CA PRO A 33 40.93 -24.63 -14.52
C PRO A 33 39.46 -24.25 -14.35
N SER A 34 38.99 -23.31 -15.17
CA SER A 34 37.57 -22.96 -15.30
C SER A 34 36.85 -24.04 -16.10
N THR A 35 35.96 -24.78 -15.44
CA THR A 35 34.94 -25.61 -16.10
C THR A 35 33.96 -24.69 -16.83
N PRO A 36 33.67 -24.89 -18.13
CA PRO A 36 32.67 -24.09 -18.82
C PRO A 36 31.28 -24.44 -18.30
N GLN A 37 30.63 -23.47 -17.66
CA GLN A 37 29.19 -23.51 -17.38
C GLN A 37 28.42 -23.41 -18.72
N PRO A 38 27.40 -24.24 -18.96
CA PRO A 38 26.58 -24.14 -20.17
C PRO A 38 25.78 -22.83 -20.15
N ASP A 39 25.95 -22.03 -21.20
CA ASP A 39 25.20 -20.81 -21.45
C ASP A 39 23.72 -21.14 -21.76
N LEU A 40 22.91 -21.19 -20.70
CA LEU A 40 21.46 -21.44 -20.74
C LEU A 40 20.68 -20.37 -21.55
N PHE A 41 21.30 -19.25 -21.93
CA PHE A 41 20.66 -18.17 -22.69
C PHE A 41 20.91 -18.21 -24.21
N ALA A 42 21.83 -19.05 -24.69
CA ALA A 42 22.00 -19.27 -26.13
C ALA A 42 20.79 -20.01 -26.76
N ALA A 43 20.13 -20.89 -26.00
CA ALA A 43 18.95 -21.64 -26.46
C ALA A 43 17.68 -20.77 -26.60
N ALA A 44 17.59 -19.64 -25.88
CA ALA A 44 16.45 -18.73 -25.96
C ALA A 44 16.52 -17.78 -27.18
N ARG A 45 17.70 -17.55 -27.75
CA ARG A 45 17.90 -16.63 -28.88
C ARG A 45 17.67 -17.25 -30.27
N GLN A 46 17.65 -18.57 -30.40
CA GLN A 46 17.41 -19.24 -31.70
C GLN A 46 15.92 -19.46 -32.06
N LYS A 47 14.97 -19.16 -31.16
CA LYS A 47 13.52 -19.27 -31.46
C LYS A 47 12.86 -17.95 -31.92
N LEU A 48 13.64 -16.93 -32.22
CA LEU A 48 13.14 -15.67 -32.78
C LEU A 48 13.72 -15.45 -34.17
N GLY A 49 13.08 -16.07 -35.16
CA GLY A 49 13.36 -15.88 -36.57
C GLY A 49 12.16 -16.30 -37.41
N THR A 50 11.51 -15.29 -38.00
CA THR A 50 10.57 -15.35 -39.14
C THR A 50 9.24 -16.08 -38.95
N SER A 51 8.13 -15.33 -38.96
CA SER A 51 7.10 -15.47 -40.01
C SER A 51 5.97 -14.45 -39.79
N GLU A 52 5.69 -13.73 -40.85
CA GLU A 52 4.49 -12.93 -41.09
C GLU A 52 3.22 -13.80 -41.10
N PHE A 53 2.06 -13.12 -41.14
CA PHE A 53 0.69 -13.61 -41.33
C PHE A 53 -0.01 -14.31 -40.14
N TYR A 54 -0.98 -13.60 -39.54
CA TYR A 54 -2.42 -13.94 -39.64
C TYR A 54 -3.26 -12.78 -39.08
N SER A 55 -3.98 -12.12 -39.98
CA SER A 55 -5.16 -11.31 -39.70
C SER A 55 -6.38 -12.21 -39.50
N ASP A 56 -7.35 -11.71 -38.74
CA ASP A 56 -8.69 -12.23 -38.51
C ASP A 56 -8.81 -13.53 -37.70
N LEU A 57 -9.34 -13.37 -36.47
CA LEU A 57 -10.43 -14.18 -35.95
C LEU A 57 -11.03 -13.49 -34.70
N SER A 58 -12.30 -13.12 -34.83
CA SER A 58 -13.20 -12.71 -33.76
C SER A 58 -13.76 -13.94 -33.01
N PHE A 59 -14.42 -13.66 -31.87
CA PHE A 59 -15.06 -14.58 -30.91
C PHE A 59 -14.11 -15.20 -29.86
N GLY A 60 -14.47 -15.30 -28.57
CA GLY A 60 -15.71 -14.99 -27.88
C GLY A 60 -15.50 -14.93 -26.37
N THR A 61 -16.44 -14.28 -25.70
CA THR A 61 -16.52 -14.08 -24.25
C THR A 61 -16.45 -15.40 -23.49
N ILE A 62 -15.35 -15.64 -22.77
CA ILE A 62 -15.25 -16.74 -21.81
C ILE A 62 -15.91 -16.29 -20.50
N ARG A 63 -16.97 -17.03 -20.12
CA ARG A 63 -17.67 -16.93 -18.84
C ARG A 63 -16.70 -17.20 -17.69
N THR A 64 -16.67 -16.31 -16.70
CA THR A 64 -16.07 -16.56 -15.39
C THR A 64 -16.85 -17.68 -14.67
N PRO A 65 -16.20 -18.70 -14.11
CA PRO A 65 -16.88 -19.63 -13.21
C PRO A 65 -17.19 -18.94 -11.88
N GLU A 66 -18.35 -19.29 -11.35
CA GLU A 66 -18.93 -18.80 -10.10
C GLU A 66 -17.94 -18.89 -8.93
N THR A 67 -17.67 -17.75 -8.31
CA THR A 67 -16.96 -17.65 -7.04
C THR A 67 -17.79 -18.34 -5.95
N PHE A 68 -17.36 -19.53 -5.53
CA PHE A 68 -17.79 -20.15 -4.27
C PHE A 68 -17.42 -19.22 -3.11
N GLY A 69 -18.43 -18.75 -2.38
CA GLY A 69 -18.26 -17.90 -1.21
C GLY A 69 -17.59 -18.66 -0.07
N TYR A 70 -16.28 -18.46 0.10
CA TYR A 70 -15.58 -18.85 1.31
C TYR A 70 -15.90 -17.85 2.43
N ARG A 71 -16.74 -18.27 3.38
CA ARG A 71 -16.92 -17.57 4.67
C ARG A 71 -15.63 -17.69 5.47
N SER A 72 -15.03 -16.55 5.77
CA SER A 72 -13.98 -16.41 6.79
C SER A 72 -14.49 -16.99 8.13
N PRO A 73 -13.72 -17.84 8.83
CA PRO A 73 -14.17 -18.41 10.09
C PRO A 73 -14.29 -17.35 11.18
N ASP A 74 -15.38 -17.48 11.93
CA ASP A 74 -15.79 -16.66 13.06
C ASP A 74 -14.65 -16.29 14.00
N LYS A 75 -14.62 -15.01 14.39
CA LYS A 75 -13.86 -14.52 15.55
C LYS A 75 -14.40 -15.24 16.79
N ARG A 76 -13.73 -16.32 17.20
CA ARG A 76 -14.08 -17.06 18.42
C ARG A 76 -13.99 -16.11 19.62
N LYS A 77 -15.11 -15.97 20.32
CA LYS A 77 -15.17 -15.37 21.66
C LYS A 77 -14.30 -16.22 22.61
N ARG A 78 -13.38 -15.57 23.32
CA ARG A 78 -12.59 -16.19 24.39
C ARG A 78 -13.54 -16.66 25.51
N PRO A 79 -13.37 -17.87 26.09
CA PRO A 79 -13.94 -18.19 27.38
C PRO A 79 -13.23 -17.36 28.47
N ARG A 80 -14.01 -16.84 29.41
CA ARG A 80 -13.55 -16.12 30.60
C ARG A 80 -13.07 -17.16 31.62
N PRO A 81 -11.90 -17.02 32.25
CA PRO A 81 -11.52 -17.92 33.32
C PRO A 81 -12.45 -17.68 34.52
N GLU A 82 -13.01 -18.76 35.03
CA GLU A 82 -13.71 -18.80 36.32
C GLU A 82 -12.67 -18.57 37.43
N THR A 83 -12.91 -17.54 38.24
CA THR A 83 -12.18 -17.33 39.49
C THR A 83 -12.82 -18.21 40.55
N ASP A 84 -12.15 -19.28 40.93
CA ASP A 84 -12.44 -20.00 42.17
C ASP A 84 -11.81 -19.22 43.34
N GLU A 85 -12.68 -18.55 44.10
CA GLU A 85 -12.41 -18.12 45.47
C GLU A 85 -12.46 -19.36 46.37
N ASN A 86 -11.31 -19.81 46.89
CA ASN A 86 -11.18 -20.46 48.21
C ASN A 86 -9.76 -20.95 48.46
N THR A 87 -8.94 -20.21 49.21
CA THR A 87 -7.90 -20.80 50.08
C THR A 87 -7.58 -19.83 51.23
N PRO A 88 -7.54 -20.31 52.50
CA PRO A 88 -7.46 -19.46 53.67
C PRO A 88 -6.03 -19.08 54.09
N LEU A 89 -5.98 -17.98 54.85
CA LEU A 89 -4.85 -17.42 55.59
C LEU A 89 -4.11 -18.46 56.44
N ALA A 90 -2.77 -18.43 56.38
CA ALA A 90 -1.92 -18.90 57.46
C ALA A 90 -0.73 -17.95 57.66
N SER A 91 -0.69 -17.38 58.86
CA SER A 91 0.40 -16.60 59.43
C SER A 91 1.66 -17.43 59.61
N SER A 92 2.84 -16.81 59.45
CA SER A 92 4.01 -17.10 60.28
C SER A 92 5.00 -15.94 60.24
N SER A 93 5.29 -15.45 61.44
CA SER A 93 6.31 -14.47 61.79
C SER A 93 7.73 -15.00 61.58
N SER A 94 8.68 -14.12 61.24
CA SER A 94 10.04 -14.17 61.83
C SER A 94 10.77 -12.85 61.59
N THR A 95 11.47 -12.41 62.64
CA THR A 95 12.08 -11.10 62.91
C THR A 95 13.60 -11.08 62.66
N TYR A 96 14.19 -9.88 62.81
CA TYR A 96 15.62 -9.45 62.83
C TYR A 96 16.18 -8.98 61.47
N LEU A 97 16.88 -7.85 61.30
CA LEU A 97 17.54 -6.86 62.18
C LEU A 97 17.63 -5.48 61.48
N ALA A 98 17.88 -4.45 62.28
CA ALA A 98 17.90 -3.02 61.98
C ALA A 98 19.29 -2.45 61.58
N ASP A 99 19.29 -1.13 61.40
CA ASP A 99 20.40 -0.13 61.33
C ASP A 99 20.94 0.21 59.92
N SER A 100 21.25 1.45 59.53
CA SER A 100 21.20 2.81 60.11
C SER A 100 21.42 3.79 58.92
N ALA A 101 20.63 4.85 58.73
CA ALA A 101 20.87 6.26 59.10
C ALA A 101 21.97 7.06 58.33
N GLY A 102 21.59 8.24 57.80
CA GLY A 102 22.47 9.41 57.53
C GLY A 102 22.52 9.86 56.05
N SER A 103 21.70 10.79 55.55
CA SER A 103 21.68 12.27 55.69
C SER A 103 22.64 13.07 54.78
N ALA A 104 22.01 13.93 53.94
CA ALA A 104 22.41 15.25 53.42
C ALA A 104 23.66 15.34 52.52
N SER A 105 23.82 16.27 51.57
CA SER A 105 23.01 17.23 50.79
C SER A 105 24.00 17.81 49.76
N VAL A 106 23.56 18.31 48.59
CA VAL A 106 24.11 19.53 47.93
C VAL A 106 23.38 19.77 46.61
N THR A 107 23.01 21.04 46.49
CA THR A 107 22.25 21.77 45.49
C THR A 107 22.92 21.83 44.12
N THR A 108 22.18 21.68 43.02
CA THR A 108 22.35 22.56 41.84
C THR A 108 21.06 22.65 41.04
N THR A 109 20.51 23.85 41.04
CA THR A 109 19.39 24.35 40.23
C THR A 109 19.69 24.29 38.74
N ASN A 110 18.77 23.75 37.96
CA ASN A 110 18.55 24.14 36.56
C ASN A 110 17.08 23.88 36.20
N GLU A 111 16.31 24.96 36.05
CA GLU A 111 14.99 24.95 35.43
C GLU A 111 15.09 24.60 33.95
N PRO A 112 14.14 23.81 33.42
CA PRO A 112 13.66 24.04 32.07
C PRO A 112 12.16 24.35 32.08
N VAL A 113 11.82 25.40 31.34
CA VAL A 113 10.48 25.85 30.99
C VAL A 113 9.69 24.70 30.36
N ALA A 114 8.72 24.16 31.10
CA ALA A 114 7.75 23.20 30.61
C ALA A 114 6.66 23.95 29.81
N ALA A 115 6.59 23.67 28.51
CA ALA A 115 5.49 24.09 27.65
C ALA A 115 4.29 23.16 27.86
N ASP A 116 3.15 23.77 28.20
CA ASP A 116 1.84 23.12 28.29
C ASP A 116 1.47 22.41 26.97
N ALA A 117 1.60 21.09 26.95
CA ALA A 117 1.22 20.25 25.83
C ALA A 117 0.51 18.96 26.30
N ASP A 118 -0.49 19.05 27.18
CA ASP A 118 -1.24 17.85 27.59
C ASP A 118 -2.76 17.97 27.72
N ALA A 119 -3.37 19.06 27.24
CA ALA A 119 -4.83 19.22 27.29
C ALA A 119 -5.61 18.58 26.11
N ASN A 120 -4.92 17.94 25.14
CA ASN A 120 -5.54 17.49 23.88
C ASN A 120 -5.59 15.96 23.68
N SER A 121 -4.99 15.19 24.59
CA SER A 121 -5.02 13.71 24.60
C SER A 121 -6.34 13.19 25.18
N ASP A 122 -6.84 13.80 26.25
CA ASP A 122 -8.05 13.36 26.97
C ASP A 122 -9.37 13.52 26.19
N LEU A 123 -9.48 14.56 25.34
CA LEU A 123 -10.64 14.74 24.48
C LEU A 123 -10.77 13.67 23.38
N ARG A 124 -9.65 13.01 23.00
CA ARG A 124 -9.65 11.97 21.96
C ARG A 124 -10.12 10.62 22.48
N PHE A 125 -9.84 10.29 23.75
CA PHE A 125 -10.34 9.06 24.37
C PHE A 125 -11.85 9.12 24.67
N ALA A 126 -12.36 10.29 25.08
CA ALA A 126 -13.80 10.50 25.31
C ALA A 126 -14.64 10.38 24.02
N ALA A 127 -14.13 10.83 22.88
CA ALA A 127 -14.81 10.73 21.58
C ALA A 127 -14.85 9.28 21.04
N ALA A 128 -13.81 8.49 21.29
CA ALA A 128 -13.75 7.08 20.92
C ALA A 128 -14.70 6.20 21.75
N ALA A 129 -14.89 6.53 23.04
CA ALA A 129 -15.84 5.85 23.92
C ALA A 129 -17.31 6.11 23.51
N ARG A 130 -17.66 7.34 23.10
CA ARG A 130 -19.02 7.68 22.61
C ARG A 130 -19.43 6.93 21.34
N LYS A 131 -18.50 6.67 20.41
CA LYS A 131 -18.79 5.86 19.20
C LYS A 131 -19.06 4.39 19.50
N LYS A 132 -18.48 3.83 20.57
CA LYS A 132 -18.74 2.43 20.99
C LYS A 132 -20.11 2.27 21.65
N GLN A 133 -20.61 3.29 22.37
CA GLN A 133 -21.95 3.27 22.97
C GLN A 133 -23.08 3.43 21.94
N ALA A 134 -22.89 4.25 20.90
CA ALA A 134 -23.91 4.45 19.85
C ALA A 134 -24.19 3.18 19.02
N LYS A 135 -23.21 2.28 18.89
CA LYS A 135 -23.36 1.00 18.16
C LYS A 135 -24.09 -0.10 18.94
N LYS A 136 -24.35 0.12 20.25
CA LYS A 136 -24.96 -0.89 21.13
C LYS A 136 -26.49 -0.74 21.28
N ARG A 137 -27.08 0.34 20.74
CA ARG A 137 -28.53 0.52 20.68
C ARG A 137 -29.02 -0.05 19.36
N GLY A 138 -29.52 -1.29 19.40
CA GLY A 138 -30.15 -1.94 18.25
C GLY A 138 -31.38 -1.16 17.74
N PRO A 139 -31.83 -1.43 16.51
CA PRO A 139 -32.98 -0.76 15.93
C PRO A 139 -34.23 -1.08 16.74
N ARG A 140 -34.93 -0.03 17.18
CA ARG A 140 -36.22 -0.09 17.88
C ARG A 140 -37.25 -0.65 16.90
N LYS A 141 -37.84 -1.81 17.22
CA LYS A 141 -38.64 -2.62 16.29
C LYS A 141 -40.14 -2.30 16.26
N ASP A 142 -40.60 -1.27 16.95
CA ASP A 142 -42.03 -0.99 17.09
C ASP A 142 -42.40 0.35 16.45
N ARG A 143 -42.69 0.33 15.14
CA ARG A 143 -43.49 1.38 14.50
C ARG A 143 -44.43 0.72 13.50
N ALA A 144 -45.72 0.87 13.76
CA ALA A 144 -46.81 0.35 12.93
C ALA A 144 -46.72 0.87 11.48
N PRO A 145 -47.17 0.08 10.49
CA PRO A 145 -47.17 0.46 9.09
C PRO A 145 -48.11 1.65 8.86
N VAL A 146 -47.58 2.71 8.26
CA VAL A 146 -48.36 3.82 7.71
C VAL A 146 -48.94 3.35 6.38
N PRO A 147 -50.25 3.54 6.11
CA PRO A 147 -50.87 3.10 4.87
C PRO A 147 -50.43 3.97 3.69
N ASP A 148 -50.03 3.27 2.62
CA ASP A 148 -49.95 3.63 1.20
C ASP A 148 -49.96 5.13 0.86
N ALA A 149 -48.76 5.70 0.80
CA ALA A 149 -48.48 6.84 -0.07
C ALA A 149 -48.26 6.32 -1.51
N PRO A 150 -48.87 6.94 -2.53
CA PRO A 150 -48.73 6.50 -3.91
C PRO A 150 -47.26 6.53 -4.35
N ALA A 151 -46.82 5.45 -4.98
CA ALA A 151 -45.49 5.31 -5.54
C ALA A 151 -45.24 6.39 -6.59
N ALA A 152 -44.55 7.46 -6.19
CA ALA A 152 -43.94 8.39 -7.12
C ALA A 152 -42.83 7.63 -7.85
N ALA A 153 -43.12 7.21 -9.08
CA ALA A 153 -42.18 6.58 -10.02
C ALA A 153 -41.14 7.58 -10.56
N GLY A 154 -40.38 8.20 -9.65
CA GLY A 154 -39.16 8.92 -9.98
C GLY A 154 -38.00 8.18 -9.34
N SER A 155 -37.31 7.32 -10.10
CA SER A 155 -36.05 6.72 -9.63
C SER A 155 -34.96 7.79 -9.64
N GLY A 156 -35.03 8.71 -8.67
CA GLY A 156 -33.94 9.62 -8.39
C GLY A 156 -32.65 8.82 -8.16
N ILE A 157 -31.52 9.33 -8.66
CA ILE A 157 -30.21 8.72 -8.47
C ILE A 157 -29.86 8.78 -6.97
N TYR A 158 -30.27 7.78 -6.20
CA TYR A 158 -29.96 7.69 -4.78
C TYR A 158 -28.46 7.47 -4.59
N LEU A 159 -27.79 8.45 -3.97
CA LEU A 159 -26.34 8.48 -3.75
C LEU A 159 -25.84 7.42 -2.74
N GLY A 160 -26.73 6.62 -2.12
CA GLY A 160 -26.39 5.69 -1.05
C GLY A 160 -26.17 4.22 -1.43
N ASP A 161 -26.80 3.73 -2.52
CA ASP A 161 -26.92 2.29 -2.72
C ASP A 161 -25.76 1.67 -3.51
N LYS A 162 -24.83 1.05 -2.78
CA LYS A 162 -23.73 0.23 -3.34
C LYS A 162 -24.21 -1.00 -4.13
N LYS A 163 -25.52 -1.30 -4.08
CA LYS A 163 -26.17 -2.42 -4.79
C LYS A 163 -26.93 -1.99 -6.03
N ALA A 164 -26.83 -0.72 -6.44
CA ALA A 164 -27.51 -0.25 -7.64
C ALA A 164 -27.01 -1.03 -8.88
N PRO A 165 -27.87 -1.27 -9.88
CA PRO A 165 -27.48 -1.83 -11.18
C PRO A 165 -26.27 -1.12 -11.79
N LYS A 166 -25.44 -1.85 -12.55
CA LYS A 166 -24.19 -1.34 -13.14
C LYS A 166 -24.39 -0.03 -13.92
N HIS A 167 -25.45 0.06 -14.73
CA HIS A 167 -25.72 1.28 -15.52
C HIS A 167 -25.93 2.51 -14.62
N ILE A 168 -26.61 2.39 -13.47
CA ILE A 168 -26.78 3.50 -12.52
C ILE A 168 -25.45 3.91 -11.91
N GLN A 169 -24.57 2.93 -11.60
CA GLN A 169 -23.23 3.21 -11.10
C GLN A 169 -22.37 3.93 -12.15
N ASP A 170 -22.48 3.53 -13.41
CA ASP A 170 -21.77 4.13 -14.54
C ASP A 170 -22.26 5.58 -14.77
N THR A 171 -23.58 5.81 -14.82
CA THR A 171 -24.18 7.15 -14.92
C THR A 171 -23.73 8.03 -13.75
N ARG A 172 -23.80 7.54 -12.51
CA ARG A 172 -23.33 8.29 -11.33
C ARG A 172 -21.85 8.66 -11.44
N THR A 173 -21.02 7.73 -11.89
CA THR A 173 -19.58 7.96 -12.06
C THR A 173 -19.33 9.02 -13.14
N ALA A 174 -20.07 8.97 -14.24
CA ALA A 174 -20.02 9.98 -15.30
C ALA A 174 -20.48 11.36 -14.79
N THR A 175 -21.60 11.45 -14.07
CA THR A 175 -22.09 12.71 -13.49
C THR A 175 -21.09 13.27 -12.47
N GLN A 176 -20.51 12.43 -11.60
CA GLN A 176 -19.49 12.87 -10.64
C GLN A 176 -18.24 13.41 -11.36
N LYS A 177 -17.77 12.75 -12.43
CA LYS A 177 -16.65 13.24 -13.24
C LYS A 177 -16.98 14.60 -13.87
N PHE A 178 -18.18 14.75 -14.41
CA PHE A 178 -18.66 16.00 -15.01
C PHE A 178 -18.72 17.14 -13.98
N VAL A 179 -19.34 16.90 -12.81
CA VAL A 179 -19.40 17.85 -11.70
C VAL A 179 -18.01 18.23 -11.21
N SER A 180 -17.10 17.27 -11.04
CA SER A 180 -15.72 17.55 -10.61
C SER A 180 -14.92 18.34 -11.65
N ALA A 181 -15.15 18.11 -12.95
CA ALA A 181 -14.55 18.90 -14.02
C ALA A 181 -15.07 20.35 -14.00
N ARG A 182 -16.38 20.54 -13.83
CA ARG A 182 -16.99 21.86 -13.74
C ARG A 182 -16.58 22.61 -12.47
N PHE A 183 -16.46 21.91 -11.35
CA PHE A 183 -15.89 22.43 -10.11
C PHE A 183 -14.49 23.01 -10.35
N ARG A 184 -13.61 22.25 -11.02
CA ARG A 184 -12.26 22.71 -11.39
C ARG A 184 -12.25 23.87 -12.38
N SER A 185 -13.17 23.88 -13.35
CA SER A 185 -13.30 24.97 -14.32
C SER A 185 -13.71 26.29 -13.65
N ILE A 186 -14.70 26.25 -12.74
CA ILE A 186 -15.14 27.43 -11.98
C ILE A 186 -14.04 27.92 -11.04
N THR A 187 -13.27 26.99 -10.47
CA THR A 187 -12.13 27.37 -9.65
C THR A 187 -10.90 27.70 -10.49
N GLY A 188 -10.85 27.53 -11.82
CA GLY A 188 -9.67 27.82 -12.63
C GLY A 188 -8.43 26.98 -12.28
N ILE A 189 -8.61 25.73 -11.84
CA ILE A 189 -7.50 24.82 -11.48
C ILE A 189 -7.49 23.65 -12.46
N GLY A 190 -6.41 23.50 -13.23
CA GLY A 190 -6.22 22.38 -14.12
C GLY A 190 -6.20 21.04 -13.39
N SER A 191 -6.36 19.93 -14.11
CA SER A 191 -6.37 18.59 -13.50
C SER A 191 -5.06 18.25 -12.76
N ARG A 192 -3.94 18.79 -13.25
CA ARG A 192 -2.57 18.56 -12.72
C ARG A 192 -2.02 19.71 -11.89
N ASP A 193 -2.71 20.85 -11.84
CA ASP A 193 -2.23 22.03 -11.13
C ASP A 193 -2.39 21.87 -9.61
N PRO A 194 -1.44 22.39 -8.81
CA PRO A 194 -1.60 22.42 -7.37
C PRO A 194 -2.75 23.36 -6.97
N TRP A 195 -3.45 23.01 -5.89
CA TRP A 195 -4.44 23.92 -5.33
C TRP A 195 -3.70 25.08 -4.68
N ARG A 196 -4.02 26.31 -5.07
CA ARG A 196 -3.38 27.50 -4.51
C ARG A 196 -3.96 27.87 -3.16
N HIS A 197 -3.25 28.73 -2.42
CA HIS A 197 -3.75 29.30 -1.18
C HIS A 197 -5.00 30.16 -1.46
N PRO A 198 -6.04 30.14 -0.59
CA PRO A 198 -7.26 30.93 -0.78
C PRO A 198 -7.06 32.43 -0.95
N THR A 199 -5.97 32.97 -0.41
CA THR A 199 -5.62 34.40 -0.50
C THR A 199 -5.06 34.83 -1.85
N ILE A 200 -4.72 33.89 -2.74
CA ILE A 200 -4.19 34.20 -4.06
C ILE A 200 -5.37 34.25 -5.03
N GLU A 201 -5.76 35.47 -5.40
CA GLU A 201 -6.74 35.70 -6.47
C GLU A 201 -6.20 35.20 -7.80
N ARG A 202 -7.11 34.67 -8.62
CA ARG A 202 -6.78 34.13 -9.94
C ARG A 202 -7.77 34.69 -10.93
N VAL A 203 -7.27 35.26 -12.00
CA VAL A 203 -8.07 35.89 -13.05
C VAL A 203 -7.99 35.01 -14.29
N ASN A 204 -9.12 34.85 -14.98
CA ASN A 204 -9.15 34.22 -16.29
C ASN A 204 -8.60 35.20 -17.33
N ASP A 205 -7.48 34.85 -17.97
CA ASP A 205 -6.82 35.72 -18.96
C ASP A 205 -7.72 36.07 -20.16
N ILE A 206 -8.72 35.23 -20.47
CA ILE A 206 -9.62 35.41 -21.61
C ILE A 206 -10.82 36.29 -21.24
N THR A 207 -11.45 36.02 -20.10
CA THR A 207 -12.70 36.70 -19.71
C THR A 207 -12.49 37.88 -18.76
N GLY A 208 -11.33 37.97 -18.12
CA GLY A 208 -11.05 38.93 -17.04
C GLY A 208 -11.77 38.60 -15.73
N GLU A 209 -12.49 37.49 -15.63
CA GLU A 209 -13.25 37.11 -14.44
C GLU A 209 -12.34 36.51 -13.36
N ILE A 210 -12.61 36.86 -12.09
CA ILE A 210 -11.92 36.26 -10.95
C ILE A 210 -12.51 34.87 -10.69
N TYR A 211 -11.65 33.85 -10.71
CA TYR A 211 -12.01 32.49 -10.32
C TYR A 211 -12.36 32.42 -8.84
N LEU A 212 -13.39 31.64 -8.51
CA LEU A 212 -13.74 31.38 -7.12
C LEU A 212 -12.74 30.38 -6.51
N THR A 213 -12.07 30.76 -5.44
CA THR A 213 -11.16 29.84 -4.72
C THR A 213 -11.86 29.26 -3.51
N PRO A 214 -11.94 27.93 -3.32
CA PRO A 214 -12.60 27.35 -2.16
C PRO A 214 -11.90 27.74 -0.85
N ASN A 215 -12.68 27.97 0.20
CA ASN A 215 -12.15 28.15 1.55
C ASN A 215 -11.91 26.77 2.20
N PHE A 216 -10.70 26.23 2.05
CA PHE A 216 -10.37 24.90 2.60
C PHE A 216 -10.14 24.88 4.12
N GLU A 217 -9.98 26.05 4.74
CA GLU A 217 -9.92 26.19 6.20
C GLU A 217 -11.32 26.03 6.79
N GLY A 218 -12.32 26.67 6.16
CA GLY A 218 -13.74 26.56 6.48
C GLY A 218 -14.36 25.17 6.28
N LEU A 219 -15.57 24.98 6.82
CA LEU A 219 -16.38 23.78 6.58
C LEU A 219 -17.12 23.86 5.24
N ILE A 220 -17.78 22.78 4.84
CA ILE A 220 -18.63 22.76 3.62
C ILE A 220 -19.74 23.81 3.71
N PHE A 221 -20.24 24.06 4.93
CA PHE A 221 -21.31 25.01 5.22
C PHE A 221 -20.83 26.47 5.40
N ASP A 222 -19.54 26.73 5.17
CA ASP A 222 -19.03 28.10 5.09
C ASP A 222 -19.73 28.83 3.93
N GLU A 223 -20.18 30.06 4.14
CA GLU A 223 -21.00 30.81 3.18
C GLU A 223 -20.32 30.89 1.80
N HIS A 224 -19.00 31.09 1.79
CA HIS A 224 -18.21 31.14 0.56
C HIS A 224 -18.19 29.80 -0.17
N ASN A 225 -18.04 28.70 0.57
CA ASN A 225 -18.07 27.35 0.00
C ASN A 225 -19.47 26.97 -0.48
N GLN A 226 -20.53 27.33 0.26
CA GLN A 226 -21.91 27.11 -0.17
C GLN A 226 -22.21 27.86 -1.48
N ARG A 227 -21.77 29.11 -1.60
CA ARG A 227 -21.91 29.88 -2.84
C ARG A 227 -21.20 29.21 -4.02
N LEU A 228 -19.98 28.74 -3.83
CA LEU A 228 -19.24 27.99 -4.85
C LEU A 228 -19.98 26.70 -5.24
N ILE A 229 -20.41 25.91 -4.25
CA ILE A 229 -21.09 24.63 -4.47
C ILE A 229 -22.42 24.82 -5.22
N GLY A 230 -23.23 25.80 -4.80
CA GLY A 230 -24.48 26.13 -5.49
C GLY A 230 -24.24 26.66 -6.92
N LEU A 231 -23.18 27.44 -7.14
CA LEU A 231 -22.81 27.88 -8.50
C LEU A 231 -22.39 26.69 -9.38
N VAL A 232 -21.62 25.75 -8.84
CA VAL A 232 -21.23 24.52 -9.55
C VAL A 232 -22.48 23.73 -9.91
N ALA A 233 -23.39 23.52 -8.96
CA ALA A 233 -24.61 22.75 -9.20
C ALA A 233 -25.49 23.41 -10.26
N ARG A 234 -25.67 24.74 -10.20
CA ARG A 234 -26.42 25.50 -11.19
C ARG A 234 -25.81 25.42 -12.58
N LYS A 235 -24.49 25.61 -12.71
CA LYS A 235 -23.82 25.51 -14.02
C LYS A 235 -23.93 24.10 -14.58
N VAL A 236 -23.72 23.07 -13.76
CA VAL A 236 -23.88 21.68 -14.19
C VAL A 236 -25.32 21.38 -14.62
N MET A 237 -26.33 21.84 -13.88
CA MET A 237 -27.72 21.66 -14.28
C MET A 237 -28.04 22.33 -15.61
N ASN A 238 -27.51 23.54 -15.84
CA ASN A 238 -27.66 24.21 -17.14
C ASN A 238 -26.96 23.45 -18.27
N ASP A 239 -25.72 23.01 -18.04
CA ASP A 239 -24.95 22.23 -19.02
C ASP A 239 -25.60 20.85 -19.29
N LEU A 240 -26.29 20.26 -18.31
CA LEU A 240 -27.06 19.02 -18.50
C LEU A 240 -28.40 19.25 -19.19
N ALA A 241 -29.01 20.42 -19.06
CA ALA A 241 -30.24 20.77 -19.77
C ALA A 241 -30.00 20.98 -21.27
N ASP A 242 -28.83 21.49 -21.63
CA ASP A 242 -28.37 21.64 -23.01
C ASP A 242 -27.91 20.30 -23.60
N GLU A 243 -28.52 19.86 -24.69
CA GLU A 243 -28.18 18.58 -25.34
C GLU A 243 -26.78 18.59 -25.96
N ASP A 244 -26.28 19.75 -26.40
CA ASP A 244 -24.97 19.86 -27.06
C ASP A 244 -23.81 19.80 -26.06
N LEU A 245 -24.07 20.20 -24.80
CA LEU A 245 -23.07 20.20 -23.72
C LEU A 245 -23.12 18.93 -22.87
N ARG A 246 -24.19 18.14 -22.98
CA ARG A 246 -24.39 16.91 -22.21
C ARG A 246 -23.43 15.82 -22.71
N PRO A 247 -22.60 15.21 -21.82
CA PRO A 247 -21.80 14.05 -22.19
C PRO A 247 -22.66 12.90 -22.70
N ALA A 248 -22.18 12.19 -23.74
CA ALA A 248 -22.92 11.09 -24.36
C ALA A 248 -23.28 9.97 -23.37
N GLU A 249 -22.46 9.75 -22.33
CA GLU A 249 -22.73 8.78 -21.27
C GLU A 249 -23.91 9.18 -20.35
N LEU A 250 -24.33 10.44 -20.41
CA LEU A 250 -25.46 10.98 -19.64
C LEU A 250 -26.71 11.17 -20.51
N THR A 251 -26.67 10.93 -21.82
CA THR A 251 -27.85 11.12 -22.70
C THR A 251 -28.93 10.06 -22.52
N SER A 252 -28.70 9.02 -21.70
CA SER A 252 -29.69 7.97 -21.45
C SER A 252 -30.99 8.56 -20.87
N SER A 253 -32.14 8.23 -21.47
CA SER A 253 -33.47 8.67 -21.01
C SER A 253 -33.83 8.27 -19.58
N GLN A 254 -33.09 7.32 -18.99
CA GLN A 254 -33.26 6.86 -17.62
C GLN A 254 -32.55 7.74 -16.59
N ALA A 255 -31.67 8.65 -17.01
CA ALA A 255 -30.96 9.54 -16.11
C ALA A 255 -31.79 10.80 -15.85
N THR A 256 -32.40 10.88 -14.67
CA THR A 256 -33.03 12.13 -14.19
C THR A 256 -32.09 12.83 -13.23
N TRP A 257 -31.82 14.11 -13.47
CA TRP A 257 -30.97 14.93 -12.60
C TRP A 257 -31.83 15.86 -11.75
N ASP A 258 -31.64 15.75 -10.45
CA ASP A 258 -32.19 16.70 -9.48
C ASP A 258 -31.07 17.65 -9.06
N TYR A 259 -31.41 18.93 -8.89
CA TYR A 259 -30.48 19.95 -8.41
C TYR A 259 -29.85 19.54 -7.07
N ILE A 260 -30.65 18.94 -6.17
CA ILE A 260 -30.17 18.47 -4.86
C ILE A 260 -29.07 17.41 -5.03
N VAL A 261 -29.26 16.46 -5.95
CA VAL A 261 -28.27 15.40 -6.23
C VAL A 261 -26.99 16.00 -6.80
N ILE A 262 -27.09 16.95 -7.73
CA ILE A 262 -25.91 17.62 -8.30
C ILE A 262 -25.17 18.44 -7.22
N GLU A 263 -25.91 19.11 -6.34
CA GLU A 263 -25.34 19.85 -5.23
C GLU A 263 -24.58 18.93 -4.26
N GLU A 264 -25.14 17.77 -3.90
CA GLU A 264 -24.45 16.76 -3.10
C GLU A 264 -23.18 16.22 -3.78
N LEU A 265 -23.19 16.00 -5.10
CA LEU A 265 -22.00 15.63 -5.88
C LEU A 265 -20.94 16.74 -5.90
N ALA A 266 -21.35 18.01 -5.88
CA ALA A 266 -20.46 19.16 -5.78
C ALA A 266 -19.86 19.27 -4.36
N GLN A 267 -20.65 19.05 -3.30
CA GLN A 267 -20.15 18.92 -1.92
C GLN A 267 -19.13 17.76 -1.80
N HIS A 268 -19.40 16.63 -2.47
CA HIS A 268 -18.47 15.50 -2.51
C HIS A 268 -17.17 15.87 -3.23
N SER A 269 -17.25 16.64 -4.32
CA SER A 269 -16.07 17.16 -5.04
C SER A 269 -15.21 18.04 -4.12
N PHE A 270 -15.81 18.99 -3.40
CA PHE A 270 -15.10 19.81 -2.41
C PHE A 270 -14.44 18.94 -1.32
N SER A 271 -15.19 17.97 -0.79
CA SER A 271 -14.71 17.05 0.26
C SER A 271 -13.53 16.19 -0.18
N ASN A 272 -13.46 15.85 -1.47
CA ASN A 272 -12.35 15.08 -2.04
C ASN A 272 -11.11 15.96 -2.30
N VAL A 273 -11.33 17.23 -2.64
CA VAL A 273 -10.26 18.19 -2.91
C VAL A 273 -9.61 18.70 -1.64
N ARG A 274 -10.39 18.99 -0.59
CA ARG A 274 -9.89 19.57 0.67
C ARG A 274 -8.72 18.77 1.30
N PRO A 275 -8.75 17.42 1.38
CA PRO A 275 -7.60 16.64 1.84
C PRO A 275 -6.36 16.76 0.93
N GLN A 276 -6.54 16.97 -0.38
CA GLN A 276 -5.42 17.18 -1.31
C GLN A 276 -4.75 18.53 -1.04
N TRP A 277 -5.53 19.59 -0.90
CA TRP A 277 -5.02 20.91 -0.52
C TRP A 277 -4.30 20.87 0.83
N ARG A 278 -4.88 20.20 1.84
CA ARG A 278 -4.24 20.03 3.16
C ARG A 278 -2.90 19.29 3.06
N LYS A 279 -2.79 18.26 2.21
CA LYS A 279 -1.52 17.57 1.96
C LYS A 279 -0.50 18.47 1.25
N GLN A 280 -0.93 19.38 0.39
CA GLN A 280 -0.02 20.31 -0.30
C GLN A 280 0.55 21.38 0.64
N HIS A 281 -0.23 21.83 1.63
CA HIS A 281 0.15 22.94 2.51
C HIS A 281 0.63 22.50 3.90
N ASN A 282 0.54 21.20 4.22
CA ASN A 282 1.02 20.65 5.49
C ASN A 282 2.00 19.49 5.22
N PRO A 283 3.32 19.70 5.40
CA PRO A 283 4.33 18.69 5.10
C PRO A 283 4.17 17.42 5.95
N ASP A 284 3.71 17.53 7.19
CA ASP A 284 3.49 16.36 8.06
C ASP A 284 2.35 15.48 7.55
N LEU A 285 1.26 16.09 7.05
CA LEU A 285 0.17 15.35 6.42
C LEU A 285 0.60 14.73 5.09
N ALA A 286 1.48 15.40 4.34
CA ALA A 286 2.08 14.86 3.12
C ALA A 286 2.92 13.61 3.43
N ALA A 287 3.83 13.72 4.42
CA ALA A 287 4.69 12.63 4.87
C ALA A 287 3.86 11.44 5.37
N LYS A 288 2.86 11.68 6.24
CA LYS A 288 1.93 10.63 6.72
C LYS A 288 1.15 9.98 5.57
N ALA A 289 0.71 10.75 4.59
CA ALA A 289 -0.01 10.21 3.44
C ALA A 289 0.90 9.35 2.55
N GLU A 290 2.17 9.71 2.38
CA GLU A 290 3.12 8.90 1.62
C GLU A 290 3.47 7.60 2.37
N LEU A 291 3.70 7.67 3.68
CA LEU A 291 3.86 6.47 4.52
C LEU A 291 2.64 5.54 4.42
N GLN A 292 1.42 6.09 4.47
CA GLN A 292 0.20 5.29 4.31
C GLN A 292 0.10 4.65 2.91
N LYS A 293 0.48 5.36 1.85
CA LYS A 293 0.51 4.79 0.50
C LYS A 293 1.54 3.67 0.41
N GLN A 294 2.74 3.86 0.96
CA GLN A 294 3.77 2.81 1.03
C GLN A 294 3.25 1.58 1.76
N PHE A 295 2.66 1.77 2.94
CA PHE A 295 2.03 0.69 3.71
C PHE A 295 0.95 -0.05 2.91
N ASN A 296 0.04 0.69 2.25
CA ASN A 296 -1.01 0.11 1.43
C ASN A 296 -0.46 -0.68 0.24
N ARG A 297 0.58 -0.16 -0.45
CA ARG A 297 1.26 -0.85 -1.55
C ARG A 297 1.88 -2.17 -1.06
N ARG A 298 2.62 -2.15 0.05
CA ARG A 298 3.20 -3.36 0.66
C ARG A 298 2.11 -4.37 1.02
N ARG A 299 1.02 -3.92 1.66
CA ARG A 299 -0.13 -4.78 2.00
C ARG A 299 -0.76 -5.42 0.77
N GLN A 300 -1.00 -4.66 -0.30
CA GLN A 300 -1.57 -5.18 -1.54
C GLN A 300 -0.66 -6.23 -2.19
N ARG A 301 0.66 -6.01 -2.21
CA ARG A 301 1.63 -6.99 -2.72
C ARG A 301 1.61 -8.28 -1.90
N ARG A 302 1.52 -8.17 -0.56
CA ARG A 302 1.40 -9.33 0.33
C ARG A 302 0.13 -10.14 0.04
N VAL A 303 -1.02 -9.49 -0.07
CA VAL A 303 -2.29 -10.15 -0.44
C VAL A 303 -2.15 -10.87 -1.79
N LEU A 304 -1.66 -10.17 -2.81
CA LEU A 304 -1.47 -10.76 -4.13
C LEU A 304 -0.56 -12.00 -4.11
N LYS A 305 0.56 -11.95 -3.38
CA LYS A 305 1.46 -13.11 -3.24
C LYS A 305 0.80 -14.27 -2.53
N ASN A 306 0.06 -13.99 -1.45
CA ASN A 306 -0.66 -15.02 -0.72
C ASN A 306 -1.72 -15.67 -1.63
N ASP A 307 -2.46 -14.89 -2.41
CA ASP A 307 -3.46 -15.41 -3.35
C ASP A 307 -2.81 -16.25 -4.46
N GLN A 308 -1.66 -15.82 -4.99
CA GLN A 308 -0.88 -16.59 -5.96
C GLN A 308 -0.46 -17.95 -5.38
N LYS A 309 0.07 -18.00 -4.16
CA LYS A 309 0.43 -19.26 -3.49
C LYS A 309 -0.80 -20.12 -3.17
N ALA A 310 -1.89 -19.50 -2.76
CA ALA A 310 -3.15 -20.20 -2.48
C ALA A 310 -3.69 -20.91 -3.73
N SER A 311 -3.51 -20.34 -4.91
CA SER A 311 -3.94 -20.95 -6.18
C SER A 311 -3.24 -22.28 -6.49
N VAL A 312 -2.01 -22.49 -5.98
CA VAL A 312 -1.24 -23.74 -6.16
C VAL A 312 -1.17 -24.61 -4.91
N ALA A 313 -1.86 -24.25 -3.83
CA ALA A 313 -1.83 -24.98 -2.57
C ALA A 313 -2.19 -26.47 -2.72
N LYS A 314 -3.14 -26.80 -3.60
CA LYS A 314 -3.52 -28.20 -3.88
C LYS A 314 -2.42 -28.98 -4.59
N ALA A 315 -1.74 -28.37 -5.57
CA ALA A 315 -0.64 -29.00 -6.29
C ALA A 315 0.57 -29.21 -5.36
N PHE A 316 0.85 -28.23 -4.50
CA PHE A 316 1.89 -28.33 -3.48
C PHE A 316 1.59 -29.46 -2.49
N ALA A 317 0.38 -29.48 -1.92
CA ALA A 317 -0.11 -30.52 -1.02
C ALA A 317 0.09 -31.93 -1.59
N HIS A 318 -0.30 -32.15 -2.85
CA HIS A 318 -0.11 -33.43 -3.53
C HIS A 318 1.36 -33.80 -3.72
N LYS A 319 2.22 -32.82 -4.06
CA LYS A 319 3.65 -33.06 -4.29
C LYS A 319 4.39 -33.55 -3.05
N PHE A 320 3.98 -33.10 -1.86
CA PHE A 320 4.66 -33.40 -0.59
C PHE A 320 3.87 -34.30 0.35
N ASP A 321 2.76 -34.88 -0.12
CA ASP A 321 1.84 -35.69 0.69
C ASP A 321 1.35 -34.97 1.97
N ILE A 322 1.10 -33.66 1.86
CA ILE A 322 0.61 -32.83 2.96
C ILE A 322 -0.89 -32.61 2.76
N PRO A 323 -1.74 -32.77 3.80
CA PRO A 323 -3.15 -32.44 3.67
C PRO A 323 -3.38 -30.97 3.29
N VAL A 324 -4.16 -30.74 2.23
CA VAL A 324 -4.49 -29.39 1.69
C VAL A 324 -4.89 -28.38 2.77
N PRO A 325 -5.72 -28.73 3.78
CA PRO A 325 -6.09 -27.78 4.83
C PRO A 325 -4.89 -27.21 5.60
N PHE A 326 -3.82 -27.98 5.81
CA PHE A 326 -2.63 -27.50 6.50
C PHE A 326 -1.79 -26.56 5.63
N VAL A 327 -1.65 -26.87 4.33
CA VAL A 327 -1.03 -25.95 3.37
C VAL A 327 -1.82 -24.64 3.30
N THR A 328 -3.15 -24.66 3.26
CA THR A 328 -3.93 -23.41 3.23
C THR A 328 -3.86 -22.60 4.53
N ARG A 329 -3.63 -23.25 5.68
CA ARG A 329 -3.54 -22.59 6.99
C ARG A 329 -2.19 -21.93 7.24
N ILE A 330 -1.12 -22.39 6.57
CA ILE A 330 0.20 -21.74 6.67
C ILE A 330 0.28 -20.48 5.81
N LEU A 331 -0.59 -20.39 4.80
CA LEU A 331 -0.72 -19.21 3.95
C LEU A 331 -1.49 -18.11 4.69
N ASN A 332 -0.80 -17.00 4.93
CA ASN A 332 -1.38 -15.81 5.51
C ASN A 332 -0.69 -14.58 4.92
N GLU A 333 -1.47 -13.57 4.50
CA GLU A 333 -0.92 -12.36 3.90
C GLU A 333 -0.03 -11.57 4.88
N THR A 334 -0.26 -11.68 6.18
CA THR A 334 0.59 -11.03 7.19
C THR A 334 1.92 -11.73 7.35
N HIS A 335 2.03 -13.00 6.94
CA HIS A 335 3.26 -13.77 6.95
C HIS A 335 4.09 -13.58 5.69
N GLU A 336 3.64 -12.80 4.70
CA GLU A 336 4.38 -12.54 3.45
C GLU A 336 5.48 -11.47 3.59
N SER A 337 6.56 -11.59 2.81
CA SER A 337 7.64 -10.59 2.83
C SER A 337 7.16 -9.24 2.29
N ASP A 338 7.72 -8.16 2.83
CA ASP A 338 7.58 -6.86 2.21
C ASP A 338 8.44 -6.77 0.95
N GLU A 339 8.03 -5.87 0.05
CA GLU A 339 8.66 -5.69 -1.25
C GLU A 339 8.82 -4.20 -1.52
N GLU A 340 10.03 -3.79 -1.90
CA GLU A 340 10.39 -2.42 -2.22
C GLU A 340 10.77 -2.24 -3.68
N SER A 341 10.51 -1.05 -4.21
CA SER A 341 10.79 -0.72 -5.62
C SER A 341 11.76 0.44 -5.75
N GLY A 342 12.65 0.59 -4.76
CA GLY A 342 13.64 1.67 -4.72
C GLY A 342 14.57 1.56 -3.50
N PRO A 343 15.56 2.47 -3.43
CA PRO A 343 16.54 2.49 -2.36
C PRO A 343 15.90 2.68 -0.99
N GLU A 344 16.63 2.29 0.05
CA GLU A 344 16.22 2.54 1.41
C GLU A 344 16.16 4.04 1.69
N ALA A 345 15.07 4.49 2.32
CA ALA A 345 14.91 5.89 2.69
C ALA A 345 16.03 6.27 3.67
N GLY A 346 16.79 7.32 3.34
CA GLY A 346 17.92 7.79 4.16
C GLY A 346 19.26 7.11 3.86
N SER A 347 19.32 6.10 2.98
CA SER A 347 20.59 5.47 2.59
C SER A 347 21.53 6.37 1.78
N GLY A 348 21.00 7.43 1.16
CA GLY A 348 21.73 8.28 0.21
C GLY A 348 21.98 7.61 -1.15
N GLU A 349 21.57 6.35 -1.34
CA GLU A 349 21.69 5.63 -2.60
C GLU A 349 20.75 6.24 -3.66
N SER A 350 21.28 6.57 -4.83
CA SER A 350 20.45 7.02 -5.95
C SER A 350 19.64 5.86 -6.54
N PHE A 351 18.53 6.16 -7.20
CA PHE A 351 17.70 5.13 -7.83
C PHE A 351 18.45 4.34 -8.90
N GLU A 352 19.33 4.98 -9.68
CA GLU A 352 20.16 4.34 -10.68
C GLU A 352 21.18 3.38 -10.05
N THR A 353 21.82 3.80 -8.96
CA THR A 353 22.79 2.97 -8.22
C THR A 353 22.10 1.74 -7.64
N TRP A 354 20.93 1.94 -7.01
CA TRP A 354 20.08 0.86 -6.53
C TRP A 354 19.71 -0.11 -7.66
N LYS A 355 19.34 0.40 -8.83
CA LYS A 355 18.94 -0.41 -9.97
C LYS A 355 20.09 -1.28 -10.50
N VAL A 356 21.30 -0.72 -10.58
CA VAL A 356 22.51 -1.46 -10.96
C VAL A 356 22.80 -2.56 -9.94
N ARG A 357 22.73 -2.25 -8.63
CA ARG A 357 22.92 -3.25 -7.56
C ARG A 357 21.89 -4.38 -7.64
N MET A 358 20.61 -4.06 -7.86
CA MET A 358 19.55 -5.06 -8.05
C MET A 358 19.79 -5.94 -9.28
N ALA A 359 20.27 -5.37 -10.38
CA ALA A 359 20.62 -6.14 -11.58
C ALA A 359 21.76 -7.12 -11.32
N VAL A 360 22.82 -6.68 -10.62
CA VAL A 360 23.95 -7.54 -10.24
C VAL A 360 23.50 -8.69 -9.34
N LEU A 361 22.68 -8.40 -8.31
CA LEU A 361 22.12 -9.43 -7.42
C LEU A 361 21.19 -10.40 -8.15
N ALA A 362 20.56 -9.98 -9.24
CA ALA A 362 19.74 -10.83 -10.10
C ALA A 362 20.55 -11.61 -11.16
N GLY A 363 21.89 -11.53 -11.14
CA GLY A 363 22.75 -12.17 -12.15
C GLY A 363 22.70 -11.51 -13.54
N ILE A 364 22.14 -10.30 -13.65
CA ILE A 364 22.03 -9.56 -14.91
C ILE A 364 23.30 -8.74 -15.12
N SER A 365 24.07 -9.08 -16.15
CA SER A 365 25.25 -8.31 -16.54
C SER A 365 24.88 -6.90 -17.01
N VAL A 366 25.47 -5.88 -16.39
CA VAL A 366 25.17 -4.47 -16.66
C VAL A 366 26.27 -3.85 -17.52
N ALA A 367 26.04 -3.76 -18.83
CA ALA A 367 26.95 -3.03 -19.73
C ALA A 367 26.85 -1.50 -19.55
N SER A 368 25.65 -1.00 -19.24
CA SER A 368 25.36 0.42 -19.00
C SER A 368 24.10 0.55 -18.13
N PRO A 369 24.02 1.54 -17.21
CA PRO A 369 22.80 1.84 -16.46
C PRO A 369 21.58 2.10 -17.35
N SER A 370 21.78 2.66 -18.55
CA SER A 370 20.68 2.94 -19.50
C SER A 370 20.02 1.67 -20.04
N ALA A 371 20.75 0.55 -20.11
CA ALA A 371 20.20 -0.74 -20.52
C ALA A 371 19.14 -1.27 -19.55
N LEU A 372 19.20 -0.82 -18.29
CA LEU A 372 18.24 -1.23 -17.26
C LEU A 372 16.94 -0.42 -17.32
N SER A 373 16.82 0.64 -18.13
CA SER A 373 15.67 1.57 -18.12
C SER A 373 14.31 0.87 -18.17
N ASN A 374 14.17 -0.18 -18.97
CA ASN A 374 12.92 -0.92 -19.16
C ASN A 374 12.68 -2.06 -18.14
N ILE A 375 13.69 -2.42 -17.34
CA ILE A 375 13.57 -3.49 -16.34
C ILE A 375 13.03 -2.90 -15.03
N GLN A 376 12.03 -3.52 -14.45
CA GLN A 376 11.54 -3.17 -13.11
C GLN A 376 12.09 -4.17 -12.11
N PHE A 377 12.71 -3.68 -11.03
CA PHE A 377 13.18 -4.52 -9.94
C PHE A 377 12.25 -4.36 -8.73
N VAL A 378 12.09 -5.46 -7.99
CA VAL A 378 11.41 -5.48 -6.71
C VAL A 378 12.31 -6.18 -5.70
N GLU A 379 12.88 -5.41 -4.78
CA GLU A 379 13.70 -5.91 -3.68
C GLU A 379 12.79 -6.58 -2.65
N VAL A 380 13.02 -7.85 -2.34
CA VAL A 380 12.28 -8.60 -1.34
C VAL A 380 12.98 -8.43 0.00
N LEU A 381 12.29 -7.85 0.98
CA LEU A 381 12.84 -7.65 2.32
C LEU A 381 12.72 -8.95 3.14
N GLU A 382 13.82 -9.34 3.77
CA GLU A 382 13.89 -10.53 4.63
C GLU A 382 13.28 -10.20 6.01
N PRO A 383 12.14 -10.80 6.40
CA PRO A 383 11.58 -10.54 7.72
C PRO A 383 12.43 -11.21 8.80
N GLU A 384 12.86 -10.42 9.78
CA GLU A 384 13.79 -10.88 10.81
C GLU A 384 13.22 -12.00 11.70
N TRP A 385 11.89 -12.00 11.87
CA TRP A 385 11.17 -12.99 12.66
C TRP A 385 10.99 -14.34 11.97
N ARG A 386 11.18 -14.41 10.64
CA ARG A 386 10.83 -15.59 9.86
C ARG A 386 11.98 -16.58 9.82
N SER A 387 11.68 -17.86 10.00
CA SER A 387 12.64 -18.95 9.76
C SER A 387 13.03 -19.08 8.28
N ASN A 388 14.13 -19.79 8.02
CA ASN A 388 14.51 -20.20 6.68
C ASN A 388 13.46 -21.16 6.09
N ASP A 389 12.94 -22.11 6.86
CA ASP A 389 11.97 -23.11 6.39
C ASP A 389 10.71 -22.46 5.79
N LEU A 390 10.12 -21.46 6.46
CA LEU A 390 8.96 -20.76 5.92
C LEU A 390 9.31 -19.85 4.73
N SER A 391 10.54 -19.34 4.69
CA SER A 391 11.04 -18.61 3.52
C SER A 391 11.17 -19.54 2.30
N ASP A 392 11.69 -20.74 2.50
CA ASP A 392 11.93 -21.76 1.47
C ASP A 392 10.61 -22.35 0.98
N LEU A 393 9.69 -22.66 1.89
CA LEU A 393 8.30 -23.01 1.56
C LEU A 393 7.67 -21.91 0.69
N GLY A 394 7.80 -20.65 1.10
CA GLY A 394 7.28 -19.51 0.36
C GLY A 394 7.89 -19.37 -1.04
N ARG A 395 9.16 -19.71 -1.22
CA ARG A 395 9.85 -19.75 -2.53
C ARG A 395 9.34 -20.91 -3.37
N ALA A 396 9.28 -22.12 -2.82
CA ALA A 396 8.82 -23.31 -3.51
C ALA A 396 7.38 -23.14 -4.04
N MET A 397 6.48 -22.58 -3.24
CA MET A 397 5.10 -22.30 -3.67
C MET A 397 5.03 -21.20 -4.72
N HIS A 398 5.88 -20.18 -4.64
CA HIS A 398 5.94 -19.13 -5.65
C HIS A 398 6.46 -19.67 -6.99
N GLN A 399 7.47 -20.54 -6.96
CA GLN A 399 7.98 -21.21 -8.16
C GLN A 399 6.92 -22.09 -8.80
N LEU A 400 6.22 -22.91 -7.99
CA LEU A 400 5.12 -23.74 -8.47
C LEU A 400 3.99 -22.91 -9.10
N TRP A 401 3.67 -21.75 -8.53
CA TRP A 401 2.74 -20.80 -9.14
C TRP A 401 3.26 -20.26 -10.47
N PHE A 402 4.51 -19.82 -10.53
CA PHE A 402 5.11 -19.29 -11.76
C PHE A 402 5.13 -20.35 -12.88
N ASP A 403 5.50 -21.59 -12.56
CA ASP A 403 5.53 -22.73 -13.49
C ASP A 403 4.12 -23.11 -13.99
N SER A 404 3.08 -22.82 -13.23
CA SER A 404 1.69 -23.06 -13.63
C SER A 404 1.15 -22.04 -14.65
N LEU A 405 1.83 -20.90 -14.81
CA LEU A 405 1.43 -19.86 -15.75
C LEU A 405 1.78 -20.24 -17.19
N SER A 406 0.98 -19.79 -18.14
CA SER A 406 1.35 -19.87 -19.56
C SER A 406 2.56 -18.98 -19.85
N ALA A 407 3.32 -19.30 -20.91
CA ALA A 407 4.44 -18.47 -21.36
C ALA A 407 4.03 -17.00 -21.61
N ARG A 408 2.80 -16.77 -22.09
CA ARG A 408 2.25 -15.43 -22.28
C ARG A 408 2.08 -14.69 -20.95
N GLU A 409 1.56 -15.35 -19.92
CA GLU A 409 1.37 -14.78 -18.59
C GLU A 409 2.71 -14.53 -17.88
N GLN A 410 3.65 -15.46 -17.99
CA GLN A 410 5.01 -15.29 -17.49
C GLN A 410 5.67 -14.05 -18.11
N ASN A 411 5.56 -13.87 -19.43
CA ASN A 411 6.07 -12.69 -20.15
C ASN A 411 5.35 -11.39 -19.76
N CYS A 412 4.14 -11.45 -19.20
CA CYS A 412 3.41 -10.28 -18.72
C CYS A 412 3.89 -9.82 -17.32
N ILE A 413 4.70 -10.62 -16.62
CA ILE A 413 5.31 -10.24 -15.34
C ILE A 413 6.50 -9.31 -15.63
N LYS A 414 6.27 -8.00 -15.50
CA LYS A 414 7.22 -6.95 -15.90
C LYS A 414 8.38 -6.70 -14.94
N TYR A 415 8.47 -7.45 -13.85
CA TYR A 415 9.41 -7.16 -12.78
C TYR A 415 10.21 -8.38 -12.33
N VAL A 416 11.47 -8.14 -12.00
CA VAL A 416 12.41 -9.12 -11.44
C VAL A 416 12.42 -8.97 -9.93
N ARG A 417 12.09 -10.05 -9.21
CA ARG A 417 12.21 -10.08 -7.75
C ARG A 417 13.65 -10.37 -7.36
N VAL A 418 14.25 -9.51 -6.55
CA VAL A 418 15.64 -9.63 -6.09
C VAL A 418 15.64 -9.96 -4.61
N ARG A 419 16.42 -10.96 -4.23
CA ARG A 419 16.59 -11.46 -2.85
C ARG A 419 18.06 -11.37 -2.46
N GLY A 420 18.39 -11.59 -1.19
CA GLY A 420 19.79 -11.60 -0.75
C GLY A 420 20.48 -10.24 -0.81
N SER A 421 19.71 -9.14 -0.77
CA SER A 421 20.29 -7.80 -0.71
C SER A 421 20.82 -7.42 0.68
N GLY A 422 20.57 -8.28 1.69
CA GLY A 422 20.86 -8.02 3.10
C GLY A 422 19.86 -7.09 3.79
N ARG A 423 18.86 -6.56 3.06
CA ARG A 423 17.87 -5.65 3.63
C ARG A 423 16.74 -6.42 4.33
N THR A 424 16.53 -6.11 5.60
CA THR A 424 15.53 -6.79 6.44
C THR A 424 14.25 -5.97 6.63
N SER A 425 13.19 -6.64 7.09
CA SER A 425 11.96 -6.01 7.56
C SER A 425 11.72 -6.35 9.03
N ARG A 426 11.58 -5.31 9.86
CA ARG A 426 11.22 -5.40 11.28
C ARG A 426 9.72 -5.60 11.52
N ARG A 427 8.93 -5.76 10.45
CA ARG A 427 7.47 -5.88 10.55
C ARG A 427 7.08 -7.22 11.19
N ILE A 428 6.51 -7.16 12.38
CA ILE A 428 5.87 -8.30 13.05
C ILE A 428 4.49 -8.57 12.40
N PRO A 429 4.11 -9.82 12.11
CA PRO A 429 2.79 -10.16 11.58
C PRO A 429 1.69 -9.98 12.64
N ASP A 430 0.48 -9.65 12.19
CA ASP A 430 -0.69 -9.46 13.08
C ASP A 430 -1.23 -10.78 13.66
N VAL A 431 -0.79 -11.93 13.11
CA VAL A 431 -1.18 -13.27 13.51
C VAL A 431 0.09 -14.08 13.76
N ALA A 432 0.17 -14.77 14.88
CA ALA A 432 1.30 -15.65 15.19
C ALA A 432 1.48 -16.70 14.08
N PRO A 433 2.69 -16.84 13.51
CA PRO A 433 3.00 -17.93 12.60
C PRO A 433 3.06 -19.28 13.34
N TRP A 434 2.98 -20.37 12.58
CA TRP A 434 3.28 -21.71 13.10
C TRP A 434 4.75 -21.79 13.53
N ASN A 435 5.09 -22.73 14.43
CA ASN A 435 6.44 -22.80 15.01
C ASN A 435 7.53 -22.95 13.94
N LEU A 436 7.27 -23.71 12.86
CA LEU A 436 8.19 -23.87 11.73
C LEU A 436 8.53 -22.56 11.04
N GLY A 437 7.67 -21.54 11.16
CA GLY A 437 7.84 -20.23 10.55
C GLY A 437 8.57 -19.21 11.40
N ILE A 438 8.95 -19.57 12.62
CA ILE A 438 9.53 -18.66 13.61
C ILE A 438 11.04 -18.83 13.63
N SER A 439 11.77 -17.72 13.51
CA SER A 439 13.17 -17.65 13.91
C SER A 439 13.25 -17.63 15.44
N VAL A 440 13.56 -18.80 16.03
CA VAL A 440 13.67 -18.96 17.49
C VAL A 440 14.67 -17.96 18.12
N PRO A 441 15.88 -17.75 17.56
CA PRO A 441 16.82 -16.76 18.11
C PRO A 441 16.25 -15.34 18.13
N TRP A 442 15.51 -14.96 17.07
CA TRP A 442 14.85 -13.65 17.01
C TRP A 442 13.74 -13.54 18.05
N LEU A 443 12.91 -14.58 18.19
CA LEU A 443 11.80 -14.59 19.15
C LEU A 443 12.31 -14.48 20.59
N ASP A 444 13.34 -15.25 20.96
CA ASP A 444 13.91 -15.23 22.31
C ASP A 444 14.44 -13.85 22.69
N THR A 445 15.02 -13.13 21.73
CA THR A 445 15.55 -11.77 21.92
C THR A 445 14.41 -10.74 22.02
N ASN A 446 13.38 -10.85 21.19
CA ASN A 446 12.37 -9.79 21.05
C ASN A 446 11.16 -9.95 21.97
N ARG A 447 10.84 -11.18 22.44
CA ARG A 447 9.69 -11.44 23.33
C ARG A 447 9.81 -10.79 24.69
N LEU A 448 11.04 -10.51 25.13
CA LEU A 448 11.32 -9.89 26.43
C LEU A 448 11.18 -8.37 26.39
N LEU A 449 11.15 -7.77 25.21
CA LEU A 449 10.97 -6.31 25.05
C LEU A 449 9.52 -5.95 25.38
N ASP A 450 9.33 -4.99 26.29
CA ASP A 450 8.01 -4.55 26.77
C ASP A 450 7.07 -4.15 25.62
N GLU A 451 7.61 -3.53 24.56
CA GLU A 451 6.84 -3.14 23.37
C GLU A 451 6.26 -4.33 22.58
N ASN A 452 6.85 -5.52 22.70
CA ASN A 452 6.50 -6.70 21.92
C ASN A 452 5.77 -7.77 22.73
N GLN A 453 5.75 -7.69 24.07
CA GLN A 453 5.17 -8.71 24.94
C GLN A 453 3.71 -9.02 24.58
N GLU A 454 2.87 -8.01 24.34
CA GLU A 454 1.47 -8.22 23.95
C GLU A 454 1.36 -8.87 22.56
N THR A 455 2.24 -8.53 21.63
CA THR A 455 2.16 -9.04 20.24
C THR A 455 2.73 -10.45 20.11
N LEU A 456 3.71 -10.82 20.95
CA LEU A 456 4.45 -12.08 20.85
C LEU A 456 4.04 -13.13 21.90
N HIS A 457 3.07 -12.84 22.78
CA HIS A 457 2.70 -13.72 23.90
C HIS A 457 2.27 -15.14 23.52
N ASP A 458 1.69 -15.33 22.33
CA ASP A 458 1.17 -16.60 21.82
C ASP A 458 2.11 -17.26 20.80
N TRP A 459 3.25 -16.65 20.49
CA TRP A 459 4.22 -17.21 19.57
C TRP A 459 4.87 -18.46 20.16
N ASN A 460 5.19 -19.42 19.28
CA ASN A 460 5.74 -20.73 19.65
C ASN A 460 4.77 -21.67 20.40
N THR A 461 3.48 -21.31 20.57
CA THR A 461 2.50 -22.12 21.32
C THR A 461 1.72 -23.13 20.46
N TYR A 462 1.67 -22.94 19.14
CA TYR A 462 0.75 -23.66 18.25
C TYR A 462 1.31 -24.97 17.66
N GLY A 463 2.60 -25.25 17.85
CA GLY A 463 3.28 -26.40 17.23
C GLY A 463 3.47 -26.23 15.72
N ASN A 464 3.80 -27.32 15.03
CA ASN A 464 3.85 -27.39 13.57
C ASN A 464 2.59 -28.05 13.02
N PRO A 465 2.08 -27.65 11.84
CA PRO A 465 1.01 -28.37 11.18
C PRO A 465 1.44 -29.81 10.87
N PRO A 466 0.52 -30.79 10.97
CA PRO A 466 0.80 -32.17 10.57
C PRO A 466 1.33 -32.27 9.13
N GLY A 467 2.36 -33.10 8.94
CA GLY A 467 3.03 -33.32 7.66
C GLY A 467 4.17 -32.35 7.34
N PHE A 468 4.42 -31.31 8.15
CA PHE A 468 5.51 -30.36 7.91
C PHE A 468 6.81 -30.68 8.66
N ASN A 469 6.79 -31.60 9.62
CA ASN A 469 8.01 -31.97 10.38
C ASN A 469 9.01 -32.78 9.54
N ASP A 470 8.51 -33.48 8.50
CA ASP A 470 9.30 -34.43 7.71
C ASP A 470 9.70 -33.85 6.34
N VAL A 471 9.36 -32.58 6.06
CA VAL A 471 9.61 -31.95 4.77
C VAL A 471 10.98 -31.28 4.77
N ASP A 472 11.88 -31.79 3.95
CA ASP A 472 13.16 -31.13 3.70
C ASP A 472 12.98 -29.98 2.69
N PHE A 473 12.86 -28.75 3.21
CA PHE A 473 12.73 -27.55 2.40
C PHE A 473 14.05 -27.11 1.74
N THR A 474 15.20 -27.67 2.17
CA THR A 474 16.50 -27.31 1.59
C THR A 474 16.62 -27.74 0.13
N LEU A 475 15.81 -28.71 -0.30
CA LEU A 475 15.70 -29.15 -1.69
C LEU A 475 15.27 -28.04 -2.66
N PHE A 476 14.69 -26.93 -2.16
CA PHE A 476 14.29 -25.77 -2.98
C PHE A 476 15.34 -24.66 -3.01
N SER A 477 16.42 -24.77 -2.24
CA SER A 477 17.40 -23.71 -2.09
C SER A 477 18.50 -23.73 -3.15
N ASN A 478 18.66 -24.83 -3.90
CA ASN A 478 19.80 -25.04 -4.81
C ASN A 478 19.68 -24.37 -6.19
N ASP A 479 18.53 -23.77 -6.53
CA ASP A 479 18.30 -23.13 -7.84
C ASP A 479 18.41 -21.59 -7.80
N SER A 480 19.14 -21.03 -6.83
CA SER A 480 19.27 -19.57 -6.65
C SER A 480 20.37 -18.96 -7.52
#